data_AF-A0A1R2D3Z8-F1
#
_entry.id   AF-A0A1R2D3Z8-F1
#
_cell.length_a   1.000
_cell.length_b   1.000
_cell.length_c   1.000
_cell.angle_alpha   90.00
_cell.angle_beta   90.00
_cell.angle_gamma   90.00
#
_symmetry.space_group_name_H-M   'P 1'
#
loop_
_entity.id
_entity.type
_entity.pdbx_description
1 polymer ?
#
loop_
_entity_poly.entity_id
_entity_poly.type
_entity_poly.pdbx_seq_one_letter_code
_entity_poly.pdbx_strand_id
1 'polypeptide(L)'
;MLIRRLRRFVSDSLENEEWLNDRKLDSQLNLLNPQRHIYAENYDLKKLEDYSLTSSFTHPPSLYHTLDKIVRTEGIYPSDQFPDEARICPKITPELYNRFTNYTRPSNDNQLYSITAKEKCKYMTGSSSLTETLQQIYFAISNFKSPDITGLGKNYDNLSMNYMSAYRKPTTFILRKFPGGIYAIDGDKGPVDDTAQILLMGGIVLEGLLTTEPAVFSRICDLTKEISPLDKEVLEASSRSFRFRKIGNLVIRSQIDCEAKDEEGKPFVFEIKTRATAPIRYDLNNYMKYLDYKITKRNGIHSSYEREYFDLVRSILLKYFFQIKIGKMDGAFIAYHNTVEIFAYEYIKIEEIEKRLFGCAEISEQVLKICLAMFQDILDDVTEKYPDDELIKVGIFANYKSDELLITAEAHEKNFEYPNDPEIRKLIEDEIDFYNAFFPGKTAYAMSRRIFPYINGMMQKEPIFLEKGDKFTFKWIKYNKGTMKFQDYMYFLHHAYKIESATYHKEFIGTWKKYNDFHVYRKPTYRSLVSNQ
;
A
#
# COMPACT_ATOMS: atom_id res chain seq x y z
N MET A 1 32.52 15.33 9.17
CA MET A 1 31.58 16.46 9.44
C MET A 1 31.34 17.36 8.22
N LEU A 2 32.37 17.86 7.52
CA LEU A 2 32.17 18.74 6.35
C LEU A 2 31.47 18.04 5.17
N ILE A 3 31.87 16.79 4.87
CA ILE A 3 31.21 15.94 3.87
C ILE A 3 29.76 15.62 4.27
N ARG A 4 29.49 15.34 5.55
CA ARG A 4 28.13 15.16 6.08
C ARG A 4 27.25 16.42 5.92
N ARG A 5 27.80 17.63 6.18
CA ARG A 5 27.07 18.89 5.95
C ARG A 5 26.82 19.16 4.47
N LEU A 6 27.77 18.85 3.59
CA LEU A 6 27.60 18.96 2.15
C LEU A 6 26.56 17.95 1.62
N ARG A 7 26.56 16.72 2.12
CA ARG A 7 25.55 15.70 1.77
C ARG A 7 24.15 16.08 2.26
N ARG A 8 24.05 16.62 3.48
CA ARG A 8 22.80 17.17 4.01
C ARG A 8 22.31 18.36 3.19
N PHE A 9 23.21 19.27 2.78
CA PHE A 9 22.86 20.37 1.89
C PHE A 9 22.41 19.89 0.49
N VAL A 10 23.00 18.80 -0.02
CA VAL A 10 22.52 18.16 -1.25
C VAL A 10 21.14 17.54 -1.02
N SER A 11 20.92 16.77 0.04
CA SER A 11 19.60 16.22 0.42
C SER A 11 18.54 17.32 0.59
N ASP A 12 18.86 18.40 1.30
CA ASP A 12 18.00 19.58 1.46
C ASP A 12 17.75 20.30 0.11
N SER A 13 18.71 20.29 -0.82
CA SER A 13 18.54 20.84 -2.18
C SER A 13 17.72 19.95 -3.11
N LEU A 14 17.66 18.63 -2.85
CA LEU A 14 16.77 17.67 -3.52
C LEU A 14 15.30 17.84 -3.06
N GLU A 15 15.01 18.74 -2.12
CA GLU A 15 13.62 19.09 -1.77
C GLU A 15 13.01 20.14 -2.72
N ASN A 16 13.82 20.75 -3.61
CA ASN A 16 13.31 21.62 -4.66
C ASN A 16 12.75 20.79 -5.84
N GLU A 17 11.42 20.86 -6.04
CA GLU A 17 10.64 20.08 -7.01
C GLU A 17 10.92 20.39 -8.52
N GLU A 18 12.03 21.04 -8.86
CA GLU A 18 12.32 21.52 -10.23
C GLU A 18 12.61 20.38 -11.23
N TRP A 19 13.01 19.19 -10.77
CA TRP A 19 13.42 18.06 -11.63
C TRP A 19 12.26 17.30 -12.31
N LEU A 20 11.02 17.44 -11.82
CA LEU A 20 9.84 16.95 -12.57
C LEU A 20 9.64 17.68 -13.91
N ASN A 21 10.41 18.75 -14.15
CA ASN A 21 10.38 19.56 -15.34
C ASN A 21 11.69 19.45 -16.14
N ASP A 22 12.24 18.28 -16.45
CA ASP A 22 13.42 18.23 -17.32
C ASP A 22 13.09 18.82 -18.72
N ARG A 23 13.24 20.14 -18.80
CA ARG A 23 12.91 21.01 -19.93
C ARG A 23 13.85 20.77 -21.11
N LYS A 24 14.88 19.92 -20.98
CA LYS A 24 15.88 19.73 -22.04
C LYS A 24 15.54 18.64 -23.05
N LEU A 25 14.73 17.64 -22.70
CA LEU A 25 14.06 16.81 -23.71
C LEU A 25 12.72 17.41 -24.16
N ASP A 26 12.12 18.23 -23.30
CA ASP A 26 10.81 18.81 -23.49
C ASP A 26 10.79 20.13 -24.27
N SER A 27 11.90 20.86 -24.43
CA SER A 27 11.87 22.15 -25.15
C SER A 27 11.61 22.02 -26.66
N GLN A 28 11.73 20.82 -27.23
CA GLN A 28 11.32 20.56 -28.63
C GLN A 28 9.94 19.89 -28.74
N LEU A 29 9.33 19.47 -27.61
CA LEU A 29 8.10 18.66 -27.61
C LEU A 29 6.97 19.18 -26.73
N ASN A 30 7.22 20.16 -25.84
CA ASN A 30 6.23 20.69 -24.92
C ASN A 30 5.93 22.14 -25.20
N LEU A 31 4.83 22.32 -25.93
CA LEU A 31 3.71 23.20 -25.58
C LEU A 31 2.50 22.64 -26.35
N LEU A 32 1.49 22.12 -25.64
CA LEU A 32 0.18 21.73 -26.18
C LEU A 32 0.20 20.64 -27.27
N ASN A 33 -0.19 19.40 -26.95
CA ASN A 33 -1.06 18.72 -27.91
C ASN A 33 -1.98 17.67 -27.28
N PRO A 34 -3.28 18.00 -27.04
CA PRO A 34 -4.32 16.98 -26.93
C PRO A 34 -4.33 15.99 -28.09
N GLN A 35 -3.58 16.18 -29.18
CA GLN A 35 -3.45 15.25 -30.29
C GLN A 35 -2.54 14.04 -30.04
N ARG A 36 -1.75 13.96 -28.94
CA ARG A 36 -0.85 12.80 -28.73
C ARG A 36 -1.59 11.46 -28.61
N HIS A 37 -2.80 11.45 -28.05
CA HIS A 37 -3.64 10.24 -27.98
C HIS A 37 -4.03 9.68 -29.37
N ILE A 38 -3.92 10.49 -30.43
CA ILE A 38 -4.17 10.07 -31.82
C ILE A 38 -3.10 9.07 -32.27
N TYR A 39 -1.86 9.27 -31.81
CA TYR A 39 -0.73 8.37 -32.06
C TYR A 39 -0.59 7.27 -31.00
N ALA A 40 -1.43 7.31 -29.96
CA ALA A 40 -1.43 6.30 -28.91
C ALA A 40 -2.09 5.01 -29.42
N GLU A 41 -1.45 3.89 -29.15
CA GLU A 41 -2.02 2.58 -29.44
C GLU A 41 -3.11 2.24 -28.43
N ASN A 42 -4.12 1.47 -28.87
CA ASN A 42 -5.13 0.96 -27.95
C ASN A 42 -4.46 -0.01 -26.97
N TYR A 43 -4.74 0.16 -25.69
CA TYR A 43 -4.36 -0.83 -24.69
C TYR A 43 -5.30 -2.03 -24.83
N ASP A 44 -4.76 -3.14 -25.32
CA ASP A 44 -5.47 -4.40 -25.34
C ASP A 44 -5.49 -4.98 -23.93
N LEU A 45 -6.61 -4.80 -23.23
CA LEU A 45 -6.81 -5.37 -21.91
C LEU A 45 -6.93 -6.90 -22.08
N LYS A 46 -5.79 -7.58 -21.93
CA LYS A 46 -5.69 -9.04 -22.00
C LYS A 46 -6.78 -9.66 -21.13
N LYS A 47 -7.50 -10.63 -21.68
CA LYS A 47 -8.39 -11.47 -20.87
C LYS A 47 -7.52 -12.29 -19.91
N LEU A 48 -7.42 -11.83 -18.67
CA LEU A 48 -6.69 -12.55 -17.63
C LEU A 48 -7.55 -13.70 -17.13
N GLU A 49 -7.00 -14.91 -17.16
CA GLU A 49 -7.53 -16.01 -16.35
C GLU A 49 -7.48 -15.59 -14.89
N ASP A 50 -8.59 -15.73 -14.16
CA ASP A 50 -8.70 -15.24 -12.79
C ASP A 50 -9.50 -16.24 -11.94
N TYR A 51 -8.81 -16.99 -11.09
CA TYR A 51 -9.45 -17.96 -10.22
C TYR A 51 -8.65 -18.23 -8.95
N SER A 52 -9.35 -18.66 -7.90
CA SER A 52 -8.74 -19.12 -6.66
C SER A 52 -8.15 -20.51 -6.86
N LEU A 53 -6.94 -20.72 -6.33
CA LEU A 53 -6.25 -22.00 -6.36
C LEU A 53 -6.56 -22.76 -5.07
N THR A 54 -6.76 -24.07 -5.18
CA THR A 54 -6.93 -24.95 -4.03
C THR A 54 -5.59 -25.18 -3.33
N SER A 55 -5.53 -24.89 -2.05
CA SER A 55 -4.41 -25.21 -1.15
C SER A 55 -4.93 -26.02 0.04
N SER A 56 -4.02 -26.70 0.75
CA SER A 56 -4.32 -27.27 2.08
C SER A 56 -4.71 -26.13 3.02
N PHE A 57 -6.02 -25.91 3.18
CA PHE A 57 -6.54 -24.80 3.96
C PHE A 57 -6.25 -25.04 5.44
N THR A 58 -5.36 -24.24 6.00
CA THR A 58 -5.19 -24.05 7.44
C THR A 58 -6.20 -22.99 7.88
N HIS A 59 -7.01 -23.32 8.88
CA HIS A 59 -7.97 -22.37 9.44
C HIS A 59 -7.24 -21.16 10.03
N PRO A 60 -7.60 -19.93 9.62
CA PRO A 60 -7.16 -18.72 10.32
C PRO A 60 -7.57 -18.78 11.80
N PRO A 61 -6.94 -18.00 12.69
CA PRO A 61 -7.41 -17.88 14.05
C PRO A 61 -8.77 -17.16 14.11
N SER A 62 -9.44 -17.23 15.26
CA SER A 62 -10.65 -16.46 15.56
C SER A 62 -10.34 -15.31 16.53
N LEU A 63 -11.23 -14.33 16.60
CA LEU A 63 -11.14 -13.27 17.59
C LEU A 63 -11.40 -13.80 19.02
N TYR A 64 -10.60 -13.35 19.97
CA TYR A 64 -10.80 -13.57 21.40
C TYR A 64 -11.47 -12.36 22.08
N HIS A 65 -11.61 -12.40 23.40
CA HIS A 65 -12.14 -11.30 24.23
C HIS A 65 -13.57 -10.87 23.89
N THR A 66 -14.41 -11.77 23.37
CA THR A 66 -15.78 -11.47 22.90
C THR A 66 -15.86 -10.43 21.78
N LEU A 67 -14.76 -10.25 21.04
CA LEU A 67 -14.66 -9.29 19.93
C LEU A 67 -15.40 -9.77 18.66
N ASP A 68 -15.85 -11.03 18.62
CA ASP A 68 -16.63 -11.59 17.51
C ASP A 68 -17.95 -10.84 17.25
N LYS A 69 -18.50 -10.13 18.23
CA LYS A 69 -19.68 -9.27 18.03
C LYS A 69 -19.43 -8.10 17.08
N ILE A 70 -18.19 -7.60 16.99
CA ILE A 70 -17.83 -6.41 16.20
C ILE A 70 -17.95 -6.69 14.70
N VAL A 71 -17.61 -7.91 14.26
CA VAL A 71 -17.64 -8.27 12.85
C VAL A 71 -19.04 -8.63 12.34
N ARG A 72 -20.03 -8.73 13.24
CA ARG A 72 -21.43 -9.04 12.89
C ARG A 72 -22.27 -7.80 12.60
N THR A 73 -21.95 -6.67 13.25
CA THR A 73 -22.76 -5.45 13.14
C THR A 73 -21.86 -4.23 12.95
N GLU A 74 -22.17 -3.43 11.93
CA GLU A 74 -21.42 -2.21 11.62
C GLU A 74 -21.52 -1.19 12.76
N GLY A 75 -20.39 -0.56 13.08
CA GLY A 75 -20.33 0.48 14.10
C GLY A 75 -18.97 0.60 14.75
N ILE A 76 -18.85 1.63 15.57
CA ILE A 76 -17.70 1.86 16.44
C ILE A 76 -18.06 1.30 17.81
N TYR A 77 -17.23 0.41 18.33
CA TYR A 77 -17.41 -0.24 19.61
C TYR A 77 -16.34 0.26 20.59
N PRO A 78 -16.71 1.17 21.52
CA PRO A 78 -15.86 1.54 22.65
C PRO A 78 -15.30 0.32 23.37
N SER A 79 -14.01 0.36 23.68
CA SER A 79 -13.30 -0.78 24.25
C SER A 79 -13.67 -1.08 25.70
N ASP A 80 -14.28 -0.12 26.41
CA ASP A 80 -14.81 -0.28 27.77
C ASP A 80 -15.97 -1.28 27.88
N GLN A 81 -16.51 -1.74 26.75
CA GLN A 81 -17.52 -2.81 26.67
C GLN A 81 -16.92 -4.22 26.62
N PHE A 82 -15.60 -4.35 26.76
CA PHE A 82 -14.85 -5.59 26.64
C PHE A 82 -13.90 -5.77 27.85
N PRO A 83 -13.38 -6.98 28.09
CA PRO A 83 -12.40 -7.22 29.16
C PRO A 83 -11.18 -6.31 29.05
N ASP A 84 -10.56 -5.98 30.19
CA ASP A 84 -9.40 -5.08 30.24
C ASP A 84 -8.20 -5.63 29.44
N GLU A 85 -8.08 -6.95 29.32
CA GLU A 85 -7.07 -7.61 28.49
C GLU A 85 -7.19 -7.26 27.00
N ALA A 86 -8.39 -6.93 26.51
CA ALA A 86 -8.59 -6.48 25.14
C ALA A 86 -8.11 -5.02 24.94
N ARG A 87 -8.05 -4.24 26.03
CA ARG A 87 -7.73 -2.81 26.02
C ARG A 87 -6.25 -2.51 26.20
N ILE A 88 -5.55 -3.27 27.01
CA ILE A 88 -4.18 -2.92 27.43
C ILE A 88 -3.19 -3.38 26.37
N CYS A 89 -2.48 -2.44 25.74
CA CYS A 89 -1.40 -2.78 24.82
C CYS A 89 -0.16 -3.21 25.63
N PRO A 90 0.48 -4.34 25.29
CA PRO A 90 1.78 -4.67 25.85
C PRO A 90 2.81 -3.64 25.39
N LYS A 91 3.86 -3.44 26.19
CA LYS A 91 4.99 -2.60 25.79
C LYS A 91 5.69 -3.23 24.59
N ILE A 92 5.56 -2.60 23.44
CA ILE A 92 6.17 -3.08 22.20
C ILE A 92 7.69 -2.90 22.27
N THR A 93 8.42 -4.00 22.09
CA THR A 93 9.88 -4.07 22.12
C THR A 93 10.37 -5.05 21.05
N PRO A 94 11.60 -4.91 20.53
CA PRO A 94 12.16 -5.87 19.56
C PRO A 94 12.17 -7.31 20.12
N GLU A 95 12.46 -7.47 21.41
CA GLU A 95 12.48 -8.75 22.09
C GLU A 95 11.11 -9.42 22.10
N LEU A 96 10.05 -8.66 22.40
CA LEU A 96 8.68 -9.16 22.34
C LEU A 96 8.26 -9.47 20.90
N TYR A 97 8.56 -8.57 19.96
CA TYR A 97 8.23 -8.75 18.55
C TYR A 97 8.81 -10.05 17.99
N ASN A 98 10.07 -10.35 18.31
CA ASN A 98 10.75 -11.57 17.86
C ASN A 98 10.14 -12.88 18.38
N ARG A 99 9.19 -12.81 19.32
CA ARG A 99 8.43 -13.97 19.81
C ARG A 99 7.28 -14.38 18.87
N PHE A 100 6.80 -13.46 18.04
CA PHE A 100 5.70 -13.70 17.11
C PHE A 100 6.23 -14.14 15.73
N THR A 101 5.39 -14.85 14.97
CA THR A 101 5.79 -15.37 13.67
C THR A 101 5.98 -14.22 12.68
N ASN A 102 7.12 -14.22 12.00
CA ASN A 102 7.48 -13.17 11.05
C ASN A 102 6.86 -13.40 9.66
N TYR A 103 6.64 -12.29 8.95
CA TYR A 103 6.22 -12.30 7.55
C TYR A 103 7.20 -13.08 6.66
N THR A 104 6.68 -14.08 5.94
CA THR A 104 7.44 -14.83 4.93
C THR A 104 7.48 -14.07 3.61
N ARG A 105 8.65 -13.59 3.19
CA ARG A 105 8.84 -12.97 1.87
C ARG A 105 8.46 -13.95 0.74
N PRO A 106 7.86 -13.48 -0.37
CA PRO A 106 7.52 -14.34 -1.51
C PRO A 106 8.70 -15.18 -2.04
N SER A 107 9.91 -14.61 -2.08
CA SER A 107 11.13 -15.35 -2.47
C SER A 107 11.48 -16.53 -1.55
N ASN A 108 11.03 -16.51 -0.30
CA ASN A 108 11.36 -17.52 0.70
C ASN A 108 10.22 -18.54 0.88
N ASP A 109 9.17 -18.46 0.05
CA ASP A 109 8.00 -19.32 0.13
C ASP A 109 8.06 -20.44 -0.92
N ASN A 110 8.52 -21.61 -0.47
CA ASN A 110 8.60 -22.81 -1.30
C ASN A 110 7.23 -23.29 -1.78
N GLN A 111 6.16 -23.08 -1.01
CA GLN A 111 4.81 -23.50 -1.42
C GLN A 111 4.32 -22.60 -2.56
N LEU A 112 4.49 -21.28 -2.44
CA LEU A 112 4.16 -20.31 -3.47
C LEU A 112 4.93 -20.58 -4.77
N TYR A 113 6.23 -20.84 -4.69
CA TYR A 113 7.03 -21.25 -5.84
C TYR A 113 6.50 -22.54 -6.49
N SER A 114 6.23 -23.57 -5.69
CA SER A 114 5.73 -24.85 -6.19
C SER A 114 4.38 -24.71 -6.92
N ILE A 115 3.48 -23.90 -6.37
CA ILE A 115 2.17 -23.59 -6.98
C ILE A 115 2.39 -22.82 -8.29
N THR A 116 3.26 -21.82 -8.29
CA THR A 116 3.55 -20.99 -9.47
C THR A 116 4.10 -21.82 -10.62
N ALA A 117 5.04 -22.73 -10.34
CA ALA A 117 5.59 -23.65 -11.32
C ALA A 117 4.52 -24.61 -11.87
N LYS A 118 3.64 -25.14 -11.01
CA LYS A 118 2.52 -26.00 -11.42
C LYS A 118 1.52 -25.29 -12.33
N GLU A 119 1.18 -24.05 -12.00
CA GLU A 119 0.28 -23.21 -12.79
C GLU A 119 0.95 -22.58 -14.03
N LYS A 120 2.24 -22.87 -14.25
CA LYS A 120 3.07 -22.35 -15.36
C LYS A 120 3.06 -20.83 -15.46
N CYS A 121 3.01 -20.18 -14.29
CA CYS A 121 3.03 -18.73 -14.19
C CYS A 121 4.48 -18.22 -14.12
N LYS A 122 4.73 -17.01 -14.64
CA LYS A 122 6.05 -16.36 -14.66
C LYS A 122 6.32 -15.55 -13.40
N TYR A 123 5.29 -15.11 -12.69
CA TYR A 123 5.44 -14.21 -11.54
C TYR A 123 4.75 -14.76 -10.30
N MET A 124 5.37 -14.55 -9.13
CA MET A 124 4.79 -14.88 -7.84
C MET A 124 4.98 -13.75 -6.83
N THR A 125 3.97 -13.50 -5.99
CA THR A 125 4.05 -12.44 -4.98
C THR A 125 3.08 -12.67 -3.82
N GLY A 126 3.23 -11.87 -2.77
CA GLY A 126 2.27 -11.75 -1.67
C GLY A 126 1.40 -10.51 -1.83
N SER A 127 0.16 -10.55 -1.34
CA SER A 127 -0.80 -9.43 -1.42
C SER A 127 -0.22 -8.10 -0.92
N SER A 128 0.54 -8.13 0.18
CA SER A 128 1.21 -6.96 0.74
C SER A 128 2.26 -6.34 -0.19
N SER A 129 3.03 -7.15 -0.91
CA SER A 129 4.15 -6.70 -1.75
C SER A 129 3.73 -5.98 -3.03
N LEU A 130 2.51 -6.22 -3.54
CA LEU A 130 2.03 -5.55 -4.76
C LEU A 130 1.17 -4.30 -4.51
N THR A 131 0.62 -4.12 -3.32
CA THR A 131 -0.42 -3.10 -3.08
C THR A 131 0.02 -1.67 -3.36
N GLU A 132 1.28 -1.32 -3.04
CA GLU A 132 1.81 0.02 -3.31
C GLU A 132 1.96 0.29 -4.81
N THR A 133 2.42 -0.71 -5.56
CA THR A 133 2.53 -0.64 -7.02
C THR A 133 1.16 -0.51 -7.66
N LEU A 134 0.18 -1.32 -7.25
CA LEU A 134 -1.18 -1.22 -7.77
C LEU A 134 -1.80 0.15 -7.48
N GLN A 135 -1.46 0.76 -6.36
CA GLN A 135 -1.89 2.12 -6.02
C GLN A 135 -1.30 3.16 -6.98
N GLN A 136 -0.02 3.06 -7.36
CA GLN A 136 0.55 3.95 -8.40
C GLN A 136 -0.16 3.77 -9.74
N ILE A 137 -0.39 2.53 -10.16
CA ILE A 137 -1.10 2.25 -11.41
C ILE A 137 -2.53 2.80 -11.34
N TYR A 138 -3.22 2.60 -10.22
CA TYR A 138 -4.55 3.16 -9.97
C TYR A 138 -4.57 4.67 -10.12
N PHE A 139 -3.60 5.39 -9.55
CA PHE A 139 -3.51 6.84 -9.70
C PHE A 139 -3.37 7.25 -11.17
N ALA A 140 -2.51 6.58 -11.93
CA ALA A 140 -2.34 6.89 -13.35
C ALA A 140 -3.63 6.61 -14.15
N ILE A 141 -4.27 5.45 -13.96
CA ILE A 141 -5.47 5.09 -14.76
C ILE A 141 -6.71 5.85 -14.35
N SER A 142 -6.83 6.28 -13.08
CA SER A 142 -7.97 7.05 -12.57
C SER A 142 -7.83 8.55 -12.82
N ASN A 143 -6.74 8.96 -13.49
CA ASN A 143 -6.32 10.34 -13.67
C ASN A 143 -6.30 11.08 -12.33
N PHE A 144 -5.68 10.43 -11.34
CA PHE A 144 -5.57 10.91 -9.98
C PHE A 144 -6.97 11.23 -9.46
N LYS A 145 -7.81 10.22 -9.21
CA LYS A 145 -9.09 10.44 -8.54
C LYS A 145 -8.91 10.52 -7.02
N SER A 146 -9.62 11.43 -6.37
CA SER A 146 -9.74 11.44 -4.89
C SER A 146 -10.83 10.47 -4.42
N PRO A 147 -10.69 9.87 -3.23
CA PRO A 147 -11.75 9.07 -2.64
C PRO A 147 -12.97 9.93 -2.26
N ASP A 148 -14.11 9.28 -2.10
CA ASP A 148 -15.37 9.88 -1.68
C ASP A 148 -15.43 10.00 -0.14
N ILE A 149 -15.44 11.24 0.35
CA ILE A 149 -15.55 11.58 1.77
C ILE A 149 -16.93 12.16 2.13
N THR A 150 -17.92 12.04 1.25
CA THR A 150 -19.27 12.58 1.49
C THR A 150 -19.92 11.91 2.70
N GLY A 151 -20.78 12.65 3.41
CA GLY A 151 -21.44 12.16 4.61
C GLY A 151 -20.65 12.34 5.91
N LEU A 152 -19.42 12.86 5.84
CA LEU A 152 -18.76 13.46 7.01
C LEU A 152 -19.42 14.80 7.37
N GLY A 153 -19.24 15.23 8.61
CA GLY A 153 -19.78 16.48 9.13
C GLY A 153 -19.20 17.71 8.43
N LYS A 154 -19.92 18.84 8.57
CA LYS A 154 -19.61 20.14 7.90
C LYS A 154 -18.18 20.66 8.13
N ASN A 155 -17.49 20.18 9.16
CA ASN A 155 -16.10 20.56 9.43
C ASN A 155 -15.12 20.04 8.36
N TYR A 156 -15.54 19.09 7.51
CA TYR A 156 -14.73 18.51 6.45
C TYR A 156 -14.99 19.13 5.07
N ASP A 157 -16.01 19.98 4.92
CA ASP A 157 -16.44 20.53 3.62
C ASP A 157 -15.33 21.33 2.90
N ASN A 158 -14.41 21.94 3.66
CA ASN A 158 -13.31 22.75 3.13
C ASN A 158 -11.95 22.04 3.18
N LEU A 159 -11.89 20.80 3.64
CA LEU A 159 -10.64 20.06 3.70
C LEU A 159 -10.34 19.41 2.34
N SER A 160 -9.06 19.30 2.01
CA SER A 160 -8.65 18.57 0.80
C SER A 160 -9.19 17.14 0.83
N MET A 161 -9.56 16.59 -0.33
CA MET A 161 -9.96 15.18 -0.46
C MET A 161 -8.82 14.30 -0.97
N ASN A 162 -7.69 14.90 -1.32
CA ASN A 162 -6.59 14.21 -2.00
C ASN A 162 -5.99 13.12 -1.12
N TYR A 163 -5.48 12.05 -1.72
CA TYR A 163 -4.66 11.10 -0.98
C TYR A 163 -3.49 11.80 -0.28
N MET A 164 -3.17 11.39 0.94
CA MET A 164 -2.04 11.91 1.70
C MET A 164 -0.73 11.72 0.92
N SER A 165 0.19 12.68 1.01
CA SER A 165 1.52 12.69 0.36
C SER A 165 2.28 11.39 0.54
N ALA A 166 2.32 10.85 1.77
CA ALA A 166 3.00 9.61 2.13
C ALA A 166 2.50 8.38 1.34
N TYR A 167 1.30 8.46 0.77
CA TYR A 167 0.68 7.40 -0.03
C TYR A 167 0.73 7.69 -1.53
N ARG A 168 1.39 8.78 -1.93
CA ARG A 168 1.58 9.19 -3.34
C ARG A 168 3.03 9.20 -3.77
N LYS A 169 3.94 8.89 -2.86
CA LYS A 169 5.37 8.80 -3.15
C LYS A 169 5.67 7.67 -4.16
N PRO A 170 6.82 7.71 -4.86
CA PRO A 170 7.33 6.56 -5.59
C PRO A 170 7.38 5.30 -4.71
N THR A 171 7.27 4.14 -5.33
CA THR A 171 7.42 2.85 -4.64
C THR A 171 8.42 1.99 -5.39
N THR A 172 9.03 1.05 -4.69
CA THR A 172 10.00 0.11 -5.23
C THR A 172 9.68 -1.31 -4.79
N PHE A 173 10.06 -2.28 -5.62
CA PHE A 173 10.02 -3.69 -5.31
C PHE A 173 11.21 -4.41 -5.95
N ILE A 174 11.51 -5.61 -5.47
CA ILE A 174 12.60 -6.44 -5.98
C ILE A 174 12.03 -7.63 -6.74
N LEU A 175 12.52 -7.82 -7.96
CA LEU A 175 12.34 -9.05 -8.73
C LEU A 175 13.53 -9.97 -8.48
N ARG A 176 13.25 -11.20 -8.07
CA ARG A 176 14.25 -12.26 -7.93
C ARG A 176 13.92 -13.40 -8.88
N LYS A 177 14.85 -13.74 -9.75
CA LYS A 177 14.72 -14.82 -10.71
C LYS A 177 14.97 -16.17 -10.04
N PHE A 178 14.07 -17.11 -10.31
CA PHE A 178 14.11 -18.49 -9.88
C PHE A 178 14.29 -19.42 -11.10
N PRO A 179 14.65 -20.70 -10.88
CA PRO A 179 14.66 -21.69 -11.94
C PRO A 179 13.32 -21.75 -12.70
N GLY A 180 13.38 -22.11 -13.98
CA GLY A 180 12.19 -22.17 -14.84
C GLY A 180 11.71 -20.80 -15.34
N GLY A 181 12.48 -19.72 -15.13
CA GLY A 181 12.12 -18.38 -15.59
C GLY A 181 11.02 -17.70 -14.77
N ILE A 182 10.82 -18.16 -13.54
CA ILE A 182 9.86 -17.60 -12.58
C ILE A 182 10.52 -16.43 -11.84
N TYR A 183 9.77 -15.39 -11.53
CA TYR A 183 10.25 -14.23 -10.76
C TYR A 183 9.40 -14.04 -9.50
N ALA A 184 10.04 -14.02 -8.34
CA ALA A 184 9.45 -13.58 -7.10
C ALA A 184 9.45 -12.05 -7.03
N ILE A 185 8.34 -11.45 -6.62
CA ILE A 185 8.21 -10.01 -6.38
C ILE A 185 8.16 -9.79 -4.87
N ASP A 186 9.25 -9.28 -4.31
CA ASP A 186 9.37 -8.93 -2.90
C ASP A 186 9.19 -7.41 -2.71
N GLY A 187 8.55 -7.01 -1.60
CA GLY A 187 8.56 -5.62 -1.17
C GLY A 187 9.98 -5.12 -0.86
N ASP A 188 10.26 -3.88 -1.23
CA ASP A 188 11.55 -3.23 -0.97
C ASP A 188 11.44 -2.29 0.23
N LYS A 189 12.21 -2.58 1.30
CA LYS A 189 12.24 -1.76 2.51
C LYS A 189 13.21 -0.58 2.43
N GLY A 190 14.09 -0.57 1.43
CA GLY A 190 15.19 0.38 1.34
C GLY A 190 16.32 0.12 2.36
N PRO A 191 17.39 0.93 2.28
CA PRO A 191 18.58 0.77 3.12
C PRO A 191 18.50 1.46 4.49
N VAL A 192 17.49 2.32 4.72
CA VAL A 192 17.29 3.07 5.96
C VAL A 192 16.21 2.39 6.80
N ASP A 193 16.41 2.32 8.12
CA ASP A 193 15.42 1.74 9.02
C ASP A 193 14.12 2.56 8.98
N ASP A 194 12.98 1.87 8.78
CA ASP A 194 11.68 2.52 8.77
C ASP A 194 11.37 3.14 10.14
N THR A 195 11.24 4.47 10.23
CA THR A 195 10.76 5.15 11.45
C THR A 195 9.46 4.55 12.00
N ALA A 196 8.66 3.90 11.15
CA ALA A 196 7.48 3.13 11.48
C ALA A 196 7.71 1.82 12.23
N GLN A 197 8.95 1.43 12.59
CA GLN A 197 9.25 0.17 13.27
C GLN A 197 8.31 -0.11 14.45
N ILE A 198 8.09 0.87 15.32
CA ILE A 198 7.23 0.68 16.51
C ILE A 198 5.79 0.31 16.14
N LEU A 199 5.24 0.89 15.08
CA LEU A 199 3.89 0.59 14.61
C LEU A 199 3.82 -0.71 13.82
N LEU A 200 4.85 -1.02 13.03
CA LEU A 200 4.97 -2.30 12.33
C LEU A 200 5.03 -3.48 13.31
N MET A 201 5.90 -3.38 14.31
CA MET A 201 6.04 -4.37 15.37
C MET A 201 4.75 -4.45 16.21
N GLY A 202 4.18 -3.29 16.54
CA GLY A 202 2.92 -3.19 17.27
C GLY A 202 1.76 -3.86 16.53
N GLY A 203 1.71 -3.75 15.20
CA GLY A 203 0.71 -4.44 14.37
C GLY A 203 0.69 -5.94 14.62
N ILE A 204 1.84 -6.61 14.52
CA ILE A 204 1.96 -8.06 14.71
C ILE A 204 1.66 -8.49 16.15
N VAL A 205 2.18 -7.76 17.13
CA VAL A 205 1.93 -8.08 18.55
C VAL A 205 0.45 -7.90 18.91
N LEU A 206 -0.18 -6.83 18.44
CA LEU A 206 -1.59 -6.57 18.70
C LEU A 206 -2.52 -7.49 17.90
N GLU A 207 -2.12 -7.94 16.71
CA GLU A 207 -2.83 -9.04 16.03
C GLU A 207 -2.83 -10.29 16.90
N GLY A 208 -1.67 -10.65 17.48
CA GLY A 208 -1.57 -11.72 18.46
C GLY A 208 -2.46 -11.53 19.68
N LEU A 209 -2.54 -10.30 20.21
CA LEU A 209 -3.42 -9.95 21.35
C LEU A 209 -4.89 -10.27 21.04
N LEU A 210 -5.32 -9.99 19.81
CA LEU A 210 -6.71 -10.12 19.36
C LEU A 210 -7.08 -11.56 18.97
N THR A 211 -6.09 -12.37 18.60
CA THR A 211 -6.29 -13.70 17.96
C THR A 211 -5.73 -14.88 18.75
N THR A 212 -5.12 -14.62 19.91
CA THR A 212 -4.57 -15.66 20.79
C THR A 212 -5.33 -15.70 22.11
N GLU A 213 -5.52 -16.89 22.67
CA GLU A 213 -6.15 -17.06 23.98
C GLU A 213 -5.42 -16.21 25.04
N PRO A 214 -6.13 -15.47 25.92
CA PRO A 214 -5.52 -14.52 26.85
C PRO A 214 -4.39 -15.11 27.72
N ALA A 215 -4.60 -16.35 28.20
CA ALA A 215 -3.60 -17.04 29.02
C ALA A 215 -2.33 -17.40 28.23
N VAL A 216 -2.48 -17.80 26.97
CA VAL A 216 -1.37 -18.10 26.05
C VAL A 216 -0.63 -16.82 25.69
N PHE A 217 -1.35 -15.77 25.31
CA PHE A 217 -0.78 -14.46 24.97
C PHE A 217 0.04 -13.87 26.14
N SER A 218 -0.50 -13.95 27.36
CA SER A 218 0.19 -13.50 28.57
C SER A 218 1.51 -14.24 28.80
N ARG A 219 1.55 -15.56 28.59
CA ARG A 219 2.80 -16.35 28.67
C ARG A 219 3.79 -15.96 27.59
N ILE A 220 3.33 -15.71 26.36
CA ILE A 220 4.19 -15.26 25.25
C ILE A 220 4.80 -13.89 25.58
N CYS A 221 4.03 -12.99 26.18
CA CYS A 221 4.51 -11.66 26.58
C CYS A 221 5.47 -11.66 27.77
N ASP A 222 5.54 -12.74 28.56
CA ASP A 222 6.47 -12.86 29.68
C ASP A 222 7.91 -13.10 29.20
N LEU A 223 8.64 -11.99 29.01
CA LEU A 223 10.03 -12.00 28.55
C LEU A 223 11.00 -12.74 29.48
N THR A 224 10.59 -13.04 30.73
CA THR A 224 11.43 -13.75 31.71
C THR A 224 11.40 -15.28 31.54
N LYS A 225 10.49 -15.80 30.71
CA LYS A 225 10.31 -17.23 30.46
C LYS A 225 10.53 -17.57 28.99
N GLU A 226 11.00 -18.79 28.73
CA GLU A 226 11.00 -19.35 27.38
C GLU A 226 9.57 -19.71 26.95
N ILE A 227 9.31 -19.57 25.65
CA ILE A 227 8.02 -19.95 25.05
C ILE A 227 7.95 -21.47 24.98
N SER A 228 6.87 -22.06 25.49
CA SER A 228 6.67 -23.51 25.39
C SER A 228 6.52 -23.94 23.92
N PRO A 229 6.91 -25.17 23.55
CA PRO A 229 6.70 -25.67 22.19
C PRO A 229 5.24 -25.58 21.72
N LEU A 230 4.29 -25.79 22.65
CA LEU A 230 2.85 -25.67 22.38
C LEU A 230 2.43 -24.23 22.08
N ASP A 231 2.87 -23.25 22.88
CA ASP A 231 2.55 -21.84 22.65
C ASP A 231 3.17 -21.34 21.33
N LYS A 232 4.35 -21.85 20.97
CA LYS A 232 4.98 -21.58 19.68
C LYS A 232 4.18 -22.17 18.51
N GLU A 233 3.67 -23.40 18.67
CA GLU A 233 2.81 -24.03 17.66
C GLU A 233 1.52 -23.22 17.42
N VAL A 234 0.91 -22.66 18.47
CA VAL A 234 -0.27 -21.77 18.36
C VAL A 234 0.05 -20.55 17.49
N LEU A 235 1.19 -19.88 17.71
CA LEU A 235 1.63 -18.72 16.92
C LEU A 235 2.00 -19.08 15.48
N GLU A 236 2.58 -20.26 15.26
CA GLU A 236 2.93 -20.71 13.91
C GLU A 236 1.69 -21.14 13.13
N ALA A 237 0.71 -21.79 13.77
CA ALA A 237 -0.52 -22.23 13.13
C ALA A 237 -1.33 -21.04 12.57
N SER A 238 -1.46 -19.96 13.34
CA SER A 238 -2.16 -18.74 12.89
C SER A 238 -1.49 -18.09 11.67
N SER A 239 -0.15 -18.12 11.61
CA SER A 239 0.63 -17.51 10.53
C SER A 239 0.62 -18.27 9.19
N ARG A 240 0.05 -19.49 9.16
CA ARG A 240 0.09 -20.38 7.98
C ARG A 240 -1.18 -20.34 7.13
N SER A 241 -2.18 -19.51 7.46
CA SER A 241 -3.41 -19.43 6.67
C SER A 241 -3.22 -18.60 5.41
N PHE A 242 -3.15 -19.27 4.26
CA PHE A 242 -2.95 -18.63 2.96
C PHE A 242 -4.02 -19.00 1.95
N ARG A 243 -4.50 -17.99 1.22
CA ARG A 243 -5.24 -18.16 -0.03
C ARG A 243 -4.35 -17.81 -1.21
N PHE A 244 -4.43 -18.63 -2.25
CA PHE A 244 -3.72 -18.40 -3.50
C PHE A 244 -4.72 -18.05 -4.60
N ARG A 245 -4.37 -17.05 -5.40
CA ARG A 245 -5.16 -16.63 -6.57
C ARG A 245 -4.23 -16.57 -7.77
N LYS A 246 -4.64 -17.17 -8.88
CA LYS A 246 -3.98 -16.95 -10.18
C LYS A 246 -4.68 -15.80 -10.88
N ILE A 247 -3.90 -14.85 -11.39
CA ILE A 247 -4.40 -13.85 -12.32
C ILE A 247 -3.43 -13.70 -13.50
N GLY A 248 -3.86 -14.07 -14.70
CA GLY A 248 -2.97 -14.13 -15.86
C GLY A 248 -1.74 -15.00 -15.58
N ASN A 249 -0.56 -14.35 -15.58
CA ASN A 249 0.74 -14.96 -15.38
C ASN A 249 1.31 -14.73 -13.96
N LEU A 250 0.46 -14.27 -13.03
CA LEU A 250 0.77 -14.03 -11.63
C LEU A 250 0.09 -15.07 -10.74
N VAL A 251 0.82 -15.59 -9.76
CA VAL A 251 0.24 -16.24 -8.57
C VAL A 251 0.44 -15.32 -7.36
N ILE A 252 -0.67 -15.00 -6.70
CA ILE A 252 -0.68 -14.09 -5.55
C ILE A 252 -1.11 -14.87 -4.30
N ARG A 253 -0.27 -14.84 -3.26
CA ARG A 253 -0.56 -15.36 -1.92
C ARG A 253 -1.14 -14.26 -1.03
N SER A 254 -2.28 -14.49 -0.43
CA SER A 254 -2.86 -13.62 0.60
C SER A 254 -2.84 -14.37 1.93
N GLN A 255 -2.16 -13.79 2.93
CA GLN A 255 -2.28 -14.24 4.31
C GLN A 255 -3.65 -13.84 4.84
N ILE A 256 -4.29 -14.72 5.60
CA ILE A 256 -5.60 -14.49 6.19
C ILE A 256 -5.44 -14.34 7.69
N ASP A 257 -5.74 -13.16 8.21
CA ASP A 257 -5.48 -12.83 9.61
C ASP A 257 -6.51 -13.47 10.55
N CYS A 258 -7.78 -13.55 10.15
CA CYS A 258 -8.84 -14.05 11.03
C CYS A 258 -10.03 -14.65 10.27
N GLU A 259 -10.72 -15.59 10.91
CA GLU A 259 -12.03 -16.10 10.50
C GLU A 259 -13.12 -15.80 11.55
N ALA A 260 -14.37 -15.70 11.08
CA ALA A 260 -15.56 -15.65 11.91
C ALA A 260 -16.73 -16.34 11.19
N LYS A 261 -17.87 -16.46 11.88
CA LYS A 261 -19.12 -16.99 11.32
C LYS A 261 -20.19 -15.91 11.31
N ASP A 262 -20.95 -15.84 10.23
CA ASP A 262 -22.13 -14.98 10.12
C ASP A 262 -23.31 -15.53 10.95
N GLU A 263 -24.45 -14.85 10.90
CA GLU A 263 -25.66 -15.21 11.64
C GLU A 263 -26.21 -16.60 11.24
N GLU A 264 -25.92 -17.05 10.01
CA GLU A 264 -26.31 -18.35 9.47
C GLU A 264 -25.28 -19.45 9.77
N GLY A 265 -24.18 -19.10 10.45
CA GLY A 265 -23.10 -20.00 10.81
C GLY A 265 -22.09 -20.26 9.68
N LYS A 266 -22.18 -19.53 8.56
CA LYS A 266 -21.27 -19.67 7.42
C LYS A 266 -19.97 -18.93 7.71
N PRO A 267 -18.81 -19.56 7.45
CA PRO A 267 -17.52 -18.95 7.72
C PRO A 267 -17.21 -17.86 6.70
N PHE A 268 -16.65 -16.76 7.19
CA PHE A 268 -16.02 -15.72 6.39
C PHE A 268 -14.68 -15.35 7.02
N VAL A 269 -13.85 -14.66 6.25
CA VAL A 269 -12.51 -14.24 6.68
C VAL A 269 -12.33 -12.76 6.46
N PHE A 270 -11.49 -12.14 7.28
CA PHE A 270 -11.26 -10.71 7.26
C PHE A 270 -9.83 -10.38 7.70
N GLU A 271 -9.42 -9.16 7.38
CA GLU A 271 -8.12 -8.63 7.73
C GLU A 271 -8.17 -8.01 9.14
N ILE A 272 -7.08 -8.14 9.92
CA ILE A 272 -6.91 -7.40 11.17
C ILE A 272 -5.96 -6.23 10.92
N LYS A 273 -6.34 -5.06 11.39
CA LYS A 273 -5.53 -3.85 11.32
C LYS A 273 -5.56 -3.12 12.64
N THR A 274 -4.41 -2.63 13.05
CA THR A 274 -4.31 -1.70 14.18
C THR A 274 -3.96 -0.33 13.66
N ARG A 275 -4.57 0.69 14.26
CA ARG A 275 -4.42 2.07 13.84
C ARG A 275 -4.07 2.94 15.04
N ALA A 276 -2.82 3.42 15.03
CA ALA A 276 -2.40 4.45 15.96
C ALA A 276 -3.15 5.76 15.69
N THR A 277 -3.39 6.54 16.74
CA THR A 277 -4.04 7.85 16.64
C THR A 277 -3.29 8.82 15.74
N ALA A 278 -4.01 9.76 15.13
CA ALA A 278 -3.44 10.73 14.19
C ALA A 278 -2.16 11.43 14.69
N PRO A 279 -2.07 11.94 15.94
CA PRO A 279 -0.84 12.58 16.42
C PRO A 279 0.38 11.65 16.38
N ILE A 280 0.23 10.38 16.78
CA ILE A 280 1.31 9.38 16.73
C ILE A 280 1.71 9.09 15.28
N ARG A 281 0.75 8.96 14.37
CA ARG A 281 1.03 8.70 12.95
C ARG A 281 1.72 9.87 12.27
N TYR A 282 1.43 11.10 12.70
CA TYR A 282 1.98 12.30 12.08
C TYR A 282 3.36 12.67 12.60
N ASP A 283 3.61 12.39 13.88
CA ASP A 283 4.88 12.65 14.55
C ASP A 283 5.35 11.39 15.26
N LEU A 284 5.80 10.44 14.45
CA LEU A 284 6.19 9.13 14.95
C LEU A 284 7.51 9.17 15.71
N ASN A 285 8.46 10.01 15.27
CA ASN A 285 9.74 10.19 15.97
C ASN A 285 9.57 10.69 17.42
N ASN A 286 8.45 11.37 17.72
CA ASN A 286 8.11 11.79 19.08
C ASN A 286 6.82 11.14 19.61
N TYR A 287 6.46 9.93 19.15
CA TYR A 287 5.19 9.28 19.51
C TYR A 287 4.93 9.21 21.02
N MET A 288 5.99 9.07 21.82
CA MET A 288 5.94 9.05 23.29
C MET A 288 5.29 10.30 23.90
N LYS A 289 5.26 11.43 23.19
CA LYS A 289 4.61 12.68 23.63
C LYS A 289 3.09 12.66 23.51
N TYR A 290 2.54 11.65 22.82
CA TYR A 290 1.11 11.57 22.49
C TYR A 290 0.42 10.34 23.11
N LEU A 291 1.05 9.68 24.08
CA LEU A 291 0.50 8.49 24.74
C LEU A 291 -0.70 8.78 25.65
N ASP A 292 -0.98 10.06 25.95
CA ASP A 292 -2.16 10.51 26.69
C ASP A 292 -3.34 10.88 25.77
N TYR A 293 -3.09 11.02 24.46
CA TYR A 293 -4.13 11.33 23.49
C TYR A 293 -5.11 10.17 23.34
N LYS A 294 -6.40 10.45 23.53
CA LYS A 294 -7.50 9.49 23.35
C LYS A 294 -8.55 10.02 22.37
N ILE A 295 -9.22 9.09 21.71
CA ILE A 295 -10.40 9.38 20.89
C ILE A 295 -11.61 9.32 21.81
N THR A 296 -12.31 10.44 21.99
CA THR A 296 -13.43 10.56 22.95
C THR A 296 -14.74 10.94 22.30
N LYS A 297 -14.71 11.30 21.01
CA LYS A 297 -15.87 11.80 20.27
C LYS A 297 -16.16 10.92 19.07
N ARG A 298 -17.43 10.81 18.69
CA ARG A 298 -17.80 10.24 17.39
C ARG A 298 -17.42 11.17 16.25
N ASN A 299 -17.80 12.44 16.37
CA ASN A 299 -17.66 13.46 15.32
C ASN A 299 -16.72 14.60 15.76
N GLY A 300 -16.17 15.33 14.80
CA GLY A 300 -15.24 16.45 15.00
C GLY A 300 -13.94 16.28 14.21
N ILE A 301 -13.08 17.29 14.24
CA ILE A 301 -11.77 17.30 13.56
C ILE A 301 -10.59 16.89 14.45
N HIS A 302 -10.84 16.76 15.76
CA HIS A 302 -9.89 16.39 16.80
C HIS A 302 -10.51 15.35 17.75
N SER A 303 -9.69 14.40 18.22
CA SER A 303 -10.07 13.35 19.18
C SER A 303 -11.37 12.64 18.81
N SER A 304 -11.60 12.42 17.52
CA SER A 304 -12.84 11.87 16.99
C SER A 304 -12.60 10.69 16.04
N TYR A 305 -13.52 9.73 16.05
CA TYR A 305 -13.51 8.62 15.09
C TYR A 305 -13.74 9.11 13.65
N GLU A 306 -14.56 10.15 13.47
CA GLU A 306 -14.75 10.82 12.17
C GLU A 306 -13.43 11.33 11.58
N ARG A 307 -12.50 11.83 12.41
CA ARG A 307 -11.16 12.24 11.96
C ARG A 307 -10.32 11.05 11.54
N GLU A 308 -10.32 9.99 12.34
CA GLU A 308 -9.55 8.78 12.00
C GLU A 308 -10.05 8.14 10.71
N TYR A 309 -11.37 8.12 10.50
CA TYR A 309 -12.01 7.62 9.29
C TYR A 309 -11.70 8.50 8.07
N PHE A 310 -11.79 9.83 8.20
CA PHE A 310 -11.39 10.76 7.14
C PHE A 310 -9.95 10.53 6.68
N ASP A 311 -9.03 10.43 7.64
CA ASP A 311 -7.64 10.11 7.35
C ASP A 311 -7.51 8.73 6.71
N LEU A 312 -8.22 7.71 7.21
CA LEU A 312 -8.16 6.32 6.73
C LEU A 312 -8.48 6.26 5.24
N VAL A 313 -9.61 6.84 4.84
CA VAL A 313 -10.09 6.90 3.45
C VAL A 313 -9.06 7.54 2.52
N ARG A 314 -8.39 8.60 2.97
CA ARG A 314 -7.38 9.33 2.19
C ARG A 314 -5.95 8.77 2.31
N SER A 315 -5.75 7.71 3.09
CA SER A 315 -4.44 7.12 3.35
C SER A 315 -4.37 5.68 2.87
N ILE A 316 -4.45 4.74 3.81
CA ILE A 316 -4.15 3.33 3.60
C ILE A 316 -5.35 2.52 3.12
N LEU A 317 -6.58 3.09 3.09
CA LEU A 317 -7.78 2.34 2.72
C LEU A 317 -7.69 1.73 1.31
N LEU A 318 -7.03 2.40 0.36
CA LEU A 318 -6.79 1.85 -0.97
C LEU A 318 -5.88 0.60 -0.94
N LYS A 319 -4.90 0.54 -0.03
CA LYS A 319 -4.09 -0.68 0.17
C LYS A 319 -4.94 -1.80 0.78
N TYR A 320 -5.78 -1.48 1.76
CA TYR A 320 -6.70 -2.45 2.37
C TYR A 320 -7.64 -3.05 1.32
N PHE A 321 -8.21 -2.21 0.45
CA PHE A 321 -9.03 -2.67 -0.68
C PHE A 321 -8.31 -3.75 -1.50
N PHE A 322 -7.08 -3.49 -1.95
CA PHE A 322 -6.33 -4.44 -2.76
C PHE A 322 -6.09 -5.76 -2.02
N GLN A 323 -5.72 -5.72 -0.74
CA GLN A 323 -5.51 -6.93 0.06
C GLN A 323 -6.80 -7.73 0.22
N ILE A 324 -7.88 -7.08 0.66
CA ILE A 324 -9.18 -7.70 0.90
C ILE A 324 -9.73 -8.32 -0.37
N LYS A 325 -9.69 -7.58 -1.50
CA LYS A 325 -10.24 -8.02 -2.77
C LYS A 325 -9.44 -9.18 -3.38
N ILE A 326 -8.12 -9.15 -3.29
CA ILE A 326 -7.25 -10.24 -3.77
C ILE A 326 -7.44 -11.49 -2.88
N GLY A 327 -7.49 -11.30 -1.56
CA GLY A 327 -7.70 -12.36 -0.56
C GLY A 327 -9.11 -12.91 -0.47
N LYS A 328 -10.09 -12.29 -1.16
CA LYS A 328 -11.52 -12.59 -1.06
C LYS A 328 -12.02 -12.55 0.39
N MET A 329 -11.62 -11.51 1.10
CA MET A 329 -12.01 -11.22 2.48
C MET A 329 -13.27 -10.36 2.50
N ASP A 330 -14.00 -10.42 3.60
CA ASP A 330 -15.27 -9.69 3.81
C ASP A 330 -15.04 -8.21 4.21
N GLY A 331 -13.95 -7.93 4.91
CA GLY A 331 -13.66 -6.58 5.40
C GLY A 331 -12.36 -6.49 6.20
N ALA A 332 -12.23 -5.39 6.94
CA ALA A 332 -11.14 -5.15 7.87
C ALA A 332 -11.67 -4.83 9.27
N PHE A 333 -11.16 -5.55 10.26
CA PHE A 333 -11.29 -5.24 11.68
C PHE A 333 -10.20 -4.24 12.07
N ILE A 334 -10.58 -3.08 12.60
CA ILE A 334 -9.67 -2.00 12.98
C ILE A 334 -9.70 -1.80 14.48
N ALA A 335 -8.54 -1.92 15.14
CA ALA A 335 -8.34 -1.54 16.54
C ALA A 335 -7.66 -0.17 16.64
N TYR A 336 -8.33 0.82 17.24
CA TYR A 336 -7.80 2.17 17.42
C TYR A 336 -7.01 2.28 18.74
N HIS A 337 -5.75 2.69 18.68
CA HIS A 337 -4.87 2.71 19.87
C HIS A 337 -3.93 3.91 19.93
N ASN A 338 -3.37 4.18 21.11
CA ASN A 338 -2.25 5.12 21.29
C ASN A 338 -0.92 4.40 21.63
N THR A 339 -0.82 3.11 21.35
CA THR A 339 0.30 2.19 21.69
C THR A 339 0.39 1.75 23.16
N VAL A 340 -0.46 2.32 24.04
CA VAL A 340 -0.61 1.92 25.44
C VAL A 340 -1.99 1.32 25.70
N GLU A 341 -3.02 1.85 25.05
CA GLU A 341 -4.41 1.43 25.21
C GLU A 341 -5.12 1.40 23.85
N ILE A 342 -5.99 0.41 23.66
CA ILE A 342 -7.00 0.34 22.60
C ILE A 342 -8.28 1.01 23.09
N PHE A 343 -8.81 1.95 22.32
CA PHE A 343 -9.98 2.77 22.68
C PHE A 343 -11.30 2.27 22.12
N ALA A 344 -11.23 1.68 20.94
CA ALA A 344 -12.39 1.15 20.25
C ALA A 344 -11.98 0.23 19.11
N TYR A 345 -12.97 -0.49 18.63
CA TYR A 345 -12.89 -1.33 17.47
C TYR A 345 -13.94 -0.90 16.44
N GLU A 346 -13.65 -1.14 15.17
CA GLU A 346 -14.58 -0.92 14.07
C GLU A 346 -14.39 -2.01 13.03
N TYR A 347 -15.48 -2.50 12.47
CA TYR A 347 -15.43 -3.39 11.32
C TYR A 347 -15.87 -2.62 10.08
N ILE A 348 -14.98 -2.52 9.09
CA ILE A 348 -15.27 -1.87 7.81
C ILE A 348 -15.39 -2.96 6.75
N LYS A 349 -16.61 -3.16 6.27
CA LYS A 349 -16.90 -4.11 5.20
C LYS A 349 -16.34 -3.65 3.85
N ILE A 350 -16.07 -4.61 2.98
CA ILE A 350 -15.57 -4.33 1.63
C ILE A 350 -16.53 -3.42 0.84
N GLU A 351 -17.84 -3.51 1.04
CA GLU A 351 -18.82 -2.68 0.34
C GLU A 351 -18.64 -1.19 0.65
N GLU A 352 -18.35 -0.83 1.91
CA GLU A 352 -18.07 0.56 2.29
C GLU A 352 -16.75 1.02 1.67
N ILE A 353 -15.71 0.18 1.69
CA ILE A 353 -14.43 0.48 1.05
C ILE A 353 -14.61 0.74 -0.46
N GLU A 354 -15.36 -0.13 -1.13
CA GLU A 354 -15.64 -0.04 -2.56
C GLU A 354 -16.44 1.22 -2.89
N LYS A 355 -17.47 1.53 -2.09
CA LYS A 355 -18.24 2.75 -2.23
C LYS A 355 -17.37 3.99 -2.14
N ARG A 356 -16.45 4.06 -1.17
CA ARG A 356 -15.55 5.21 -0.96
C ARG A 356 -14.55 5.39 -2.09
N LEU A 357 -13.99 4.31 -2.63
CA LEU A 357 -12.89 4.40 -3.59
C LEU A 357 -13.36 4.35 -5.06
N PHE A 358 -14.38 3.52 -5.33
CA PHE A 358 -14.79 3.15 -6.69
C PHE A 358 -16.27 3.44 -6.96
N GLY A 359 -17.09 3.67 -5.93
CA GLY A 359 -18.53 3.89 -6.04
C GLY A 359 -19.34 2.59 -5.95
N CYS A 360 -18.87 1.50 -6.55
CA CYS A 360 -19.51 0.18 -6.42
C CYS A 360 -18.55 -0.99 -6.68
N ALA A 361 -18.99 -2.20 -6.30
CA ALA A 361 -18.26 -3.45 -6.44
C ALA A 361 -17.84 -3.77 -7.88
N GLU A 362 -18.74 -3.56 -8.84
CA GLU A 362 -18.49 -3.87 -10.26
C GLU A 362 -17.31 -3.08 -10.82
N ILE A 363 -17.27 -1.78 -10.53
CA ILE A 363 -16.16 -0.90 -10.95
C ILE A 363 -14.86 -1.28 -10.25
N SER A 364 -14.92 -1.59 -8.96
CA SER A 364 -13.73 -1.98 -8.20
C SER A 364 -13.06 -3.24 -8.78
N GLU A 365 -13.84 -4.22 -9.24
CA GLU A 365 -13.35 -5.46 -9.85
C GLU A 365 -12.70 -5.20 -11.21
N GLN A 366 -13.33 -4.34 -12.03
CA GLN A 366 -12.75 -3.93 -13.31
C GLN A 366 -11.42 -3.22 -13.10
N VAL A 367 -11.36 -2.26 -12.17
CA VAL A 367 -10.15 -1.51 -11.85
C VAL A 367 -9.04 -2.41 -11.33
N LEU A 368 -9.34 -3.36 -10.44
CA LEU A 368 -8.37 -4.35 -9.96
C LEU A 368 -7.74 -5.13 -11.13
N LYS A 369 -8.56 -5.63 -12.05
CA LYS A 369 -8.09 -6.40 -13.22
C LYS A 369 -7.22 -5.55 -14.15
N ILE A 370 -7.61 -4.30 -14.40
CA ILE A 370 -6.81 -3.36 -15.19
C ILE A 370 -5.45 -3.11 -14.53
N CYS A 371 -5.43 -2.82 -13.23
CA CYS A 371 -4.17 -2.58 -12.52
C CYS A 371 -3.25 -3.80 -12.57
N LEU A 372 -3.78 -5.01 -12.39
CA LEU A 372 -3.01 -6.26 -12.43
C LEU A 372 -2.52 -6.58 -13.86
N ALA A 373 -3.33 -6.35 -14.89
CA ALA A 373 -2.92 -6.51 -16.28
C ALA A 373 -1.77 -5.56 -16.64
N MET A 374 -1.92 -4.27 -16.32
CA MET A 374 -0.87 -3.28 -16.57
C MET A 374 0.38 -3.57 -15.77
N PHE A 375 0.25 -4.05 -14.53
CA PHE A 375 1.38 -4.47 -13.72
C PHE A 375 2.13 -5.64 -14.36
N GLN A 376 1.43 -6.68 -14.82
CA GLN A 376 2.03 -7.79 -15.55
C GLN A 376 2.78 -7.30 -16.80
N ASP A 377 2.21 -6.38 -17.57
CA ASP A 377 2.89 -5.81 -18.73
C ASP A 377 4.14 -5.03 -18.34
N ILE A 378 4.18 -4.37 -17.18
CA ILE A 378 5.41 -3.69 -16.68
C ILE A 378 6.48 -4.74 -16.36
N LEU A 379 6.09 -5.82 -15.68
CA LEU A 379 7.00 -6.91 -15.35
C LEU A 379 7.56 -7.60 -16.61
N ASP A 380 6.73 -7.80 -17.63
CA ASP A 380 7.15 -8.37 -18.90
C ASP A 380 8.17 -7.47 -19.60
N ASP A 381 7.90 -6.17 -19.72
CA ASP A 381 8.84 -5.20 -20.31
C ASP A 381 10.19 -5.16 -19.53
N VAL A 382 10.15 -5.21 -18.20
CA VAL A 382 11.36 -5.19 -17.35
C VAL A 382 12.16 -6.48 -17.49
N THR A 383 11.51 -7.65 -17.40
CA THR A 383 12.21 -8.94 -17.48
C THR A 383 12.71 -9.27 -18.89
N GLU A 384 12.07 -8.72 -19.93
CA GLU A 384 12.60 -8.78 -21.31
C GLU A 384 13.86 -7.91 -21.46
N LYS A 385 13.91 -6.75 -20.79
CA LYS A 385 15.07 -5.85 -20.82
C LYS A 385 16.29 -6.41 -20.07
N TYR A 386 16.05 -7.20 -19.03
CA TYR A 386 17.07 -7.79 -18.16
C TYR A 386 16.92 -9.32 -18.13
N PRO A 387 17.14 -10.01 -19.26
CA PRO A 387 16.86 -11.44 -19.37
C PRO A 387 17.84 -12.30 -18.57
N ASP A 388 19.07 -11.81 -18.37
CA ASP A 388 20.16 -12.56 -17.71
C ASP A 388 20.33 -12.19 -16.24
N ASP A 389 19.78 -11.06 -15.80
CA ASP A 389 19.90 -10.60 -14.42
C ASP A 389 18.98 -11.37 -13.48
N GLU A 390 19.54 -11.80 -12.36
CA GLU A 390 18.82 -12.59 -11.38
C GLU A 390 18.13 -11.73 -10.31
N LEU A 391 18.54 -10.48 -10.14
CA LEU A 391 17.95 -9.55 -9.18
C LEU A 391 17.79 -8.16 -9.81
N ILE A 392 16.55 -7.66 -9.83
CA ILE A 392 16.22 -6.37 -10.45
C ILE A 392 15.38 -5.57 -9.46
N LYS A 393 15.85 -4.39 -9.06
CA LYS A 393 15.03 -3.40 -8.35
C LYS A 393 14.20 -2.63 -9.37
N VAL A 394 12.89 -2.60 -9.17
CA VAL A 394 11.96 -1.86 -10.01
C VAL A 394 11.31 -0.77 -9.19
N GLY A 395 11.33 0.45 -9.72
CA GLY A 395 10.64 1.61 -9.14
C GLY A 395 9.46 2.01 -10.02
N ILE A 396 8.36 2.42 -9.40
CA ILE A 396 7.17 2.91 -10.10
C ILE A 396 6.69 4.20 -9.44
N PHE A 397 6.33 5.18 -10.27
CA PHE A 397 5.78 6.44 -9.80
C PHE A 397 4.76 7.01 -10.78
N ALA A 398 3.53 7.23 -10.29
CA ALA A 398 2.49 7.95 -11.01
C ALA A 398 2.74 9.46 -10.87
N ASN A 399 3.45 10.00 -11.84
CA ASN A 399 3.83 11.41 -11.87
C ASN A 399 2.71 12.25 -12.48
N TYR A 400 1.90 12.87 -11.63
CA TYR A 400 0.81 13.74 -12.08
C TYR A 400 1.29 15.05 -12.76
N LYS A 401 2.54 15.50 -12.55
CA LYS A 401 3.07 16.70 -13.23
C LYS A 401 3.32 16.42 -14.70
N SER A 402 3.99 15.30 -14.99
CA SER A 402 4.27 14.89 -16.37
C SER A 402 3.13 14.11 -17.01
N ASP A 403 2.12 13.69 -16.22
CA ASP A 403 1.01 12.85 -16.66
C ASP A 403 1.52 11.50 -17.19
N GLU A 404 2.46 10.90 -16.45
CA GLU A 404 3.13 9.65 -16.82
C GLU A 404 3.26 8.71 -15.63
N LEU A 405 3.20 7.42 -15.92
CA LEU A 405 3.72 6.37 -15.04
C LEU A 405 5.19 6.17 -15.36
N LEU A 406 6.09 6.65 -14.50
CA LEU A 406 7.53 6.42 -14.59
C LEU A 406 7.84 5.03 -14.03
N ILE A 407 8.64 4.25 -14.75
CA ILE A 407 9.17 2.97 -14.32
C ILE A 407 10.69 3.02 -14.40
N THR A 408 11.37 2.64 -13.32
CA THR A 408 12.83 2.53 -13.27
C THR A 408 13.20 1.08 -13.03
N ALA A 409 14.29 0.60 -13.63
CA ALA A 409 14.79 -0.76 -13.42
C ALA A 409 16.31 -0.73 -13.25
N GLU A 410 16.78 -1.31 -12.16
CA GLU A 410 18.17 -1.38 -11.74
C GLU A 410 18.55 -2.86 -11.49
N ALA A 411 19.52 -3.37 -12.24
CA ALA A 411 20.08 -4.70 -11.99
C ALA A 411 21.01 -4.71 -10.77
N HIS A 412 20.96 -5.78 -9.99
CA HIS A 412 21.75 -6.00 -8.78
C HIS A 412 22.41 -7.37 -8.80
N GLU A 413 23.40 -7.54 -7.93
CA GLU A 413 24.03 -8.84 -7.70
C GLU A 413 22.99 -9.85 -7.17
N LYS A 414 23.06 -11.11 -7.62
CA LYS A 414 22.10 -12.18 -7.31
C LYS A 414 21.74 -12.28 -5.82
N ASN A 415 22.74 -12.17 -4.95
CA ASN A 415 22.62 -12.38 -3.51
C ASN A 415 22.50 -11.06 -2.73
N PHE A 416 22.14 -9.97 -3.41
CA PHE A 416 21.98 -8.68 -2.77
C PHE A 416 20.90 -8.72 -1.67
N GLU A 417 21.28 -8.25 -0.49
CA GLU A 417 20.42 -7.91 0.64
C GLU A 417 20.96 -6.62 1.27
N TYR A 418 20.08 -5.80 1.83
CA TYR A 418 20.53 -4.63 2.58
C TYR A 418 21.29 -5.07 3.84
N PRO A 419 22.39 -4.37 4.20
CA PRO A 419 23.11 -4.64 5.43
C PRO A 419 22.19 -4.66 6.65
N ASN A 420 22.33 -5.70 7.47
CA ASN A 420 21.61 -5.82 8.75
C ASN A 420 22.50 -5.58 9.97
N ASP A 421 23.78 -5.27 9.74
CA ASP A 421 24.72 -4.92 10.81
C ASP A 421 24.36 -3.54 11.41
N PRO A 422 24.07 -3.46 12.72
CA PRO A 422 23.70 -2.19 13.37
C PRO A 422 24.75 -1.09 13.24
N GLU A 423 26.05 -1.43 13.21
CA GLU A 423 27.11 -0.44 13.08
C GLU A 423 27.20 0.12 11.67
N ILE A 424 26.96 -0.71 10.64
CA ILE A 424 26.84 -0.24 9.26
C ILE A 424 25.60 0.64 9.11
N ARG A 425 24.46 0.25 9.69
CA ARG A 425 23.21 1.02 9.61
C ARG A 425 23.32 2.40 10.23
N LYS A 426 24.02 2.54 11.35
CA LYS A 426 24.30 3.85 11.97
C LYS A 426 25.06 4.82 11.05
N LEU A 427 25.73 4.31 10.01
CA LEU A 427 26.46 5.13 9.04
C LEU A 427 25.62 5.54 7.83
N ILE A 428 24.45 4.94 7.64
CA ILE A 428 23.53 5.20 6.53
C ILE A 428 22.39 6.06 7.06
N GLU A 429 22.48 7.38 6.88
CA GLU A 429 21.41 8.31 7.25
C GLU A 429 20.34 8.42 6.14
N ASP A 430 20.73 8.12 4.91
CA ASP A 430 19.98 8.36 3.68
C ASP A 430 20.40 7.30 2.63
N GLU A 431 19.51 6.95 1.70
CA GLU A 431 19.84 6.01 0.62
C GLU A 431 21.03 6.47 -0.23
N ILE A 432 21.28 7.78 -0.35
CA ILE A 432 22.46 8.32 -1.03
C ILE A 432 23.75 7.87 -0.35
N ASP A 433 23.78 7.80 0.98
CA ASP A 433 24.96 7.33 1.71
C ASP A 433 25.21 5.85 1.42
N PHE A 434 24.15 5.04 1.39
CA PHE A 434 24.22 3.63 1.03
C PHE A 434 24.76 3.43 -0.39
N TYR A 435 24.17 4.09 -1.38
CA TYR A 435 24.61 3.94 -2.76
C TYR A 435 26.03 4.47 -2.99
N ASN A 436 26.43 5.58 -2.37
CA ASN A 436 27.82 6.04 -2.47
C ASN A 436 28.82 5.05 -1.86
N ALA A 437 28.45 4.35 -0.79
CA ALA A 437 29.33 3.40 -0.12
C ALA A 437 29.44 2.07 -0.86
N PHE A 438 28.32 1.53 -1.33
CA PHE A 438 28.26 0.16 -1.88
C PHE A 438 28.16 0.12 -3.41
N PHE A 439 27.55 1.12 -4.03
CA PHE A 439 27.30 1.16 -5.48
C PHE A 439 27.57 2.55 -6.08
N PRO A 440 28.80 3.08 -5.96
CA PRO A 440 29.11 4.43 -6.42
C PRO A 440 28.86 4.57 -7.94
N GLY A 441 28.10 5.59 -8.33
CA GLY A 441 27.81 5.87 -9.74
C GLY A 441 26.78 4.92 -10.39
N LYS A 442 26.09 4.10 -9.60
CA LYS A 442 25.02 3.20 -10.06
C LYS A 442 23.93 3.95 -10.84
N THR A 443 23.46 3.33 -11.91
CA THR A 443 22.42 3.90 -12.78
C THR A 443 21.24 2.96 -12.86
N ALA A 444 20.06 3.52 -13.15
CA ALA A 444 18.86 2.75 -13.48
C ALA A 444 18.43 3.07 -14.91
N TYR A 445 17.86 2.10 -15.60
CA TYR A 445 17.16 2.35 -16.85
C TYR A 445 15.76 2.90 -16.54
N ALA A 446 15.32 3.91 -17.29
CA ALA A 446 14.02 4.53 -17.14
C ALA A 446 13.17 4.34 -18.40
N MET A 447 11.91 3.97 -18.17
CA MET A 447 10.85 3.96 -19.18
C MET A 447 9.64 4.69 -18.61
N SER A 448 8.79 5.27 -19.46
CA SER A 448 7.52 5.82 -19.01
C SER A 448 6.36 5.32 -19.84
N ARG A 449 5.19 5.30 -19.23
CA ARG A 449 3.92 5.06 -19.91
C ARG A 449 3.03 6.26 -19.71
N ARG A 450 2.54 6.84 -20.79
CA ARG A 450 1.44 7.80 -20.73
C ARG A 450 0.14 7.07 -21.02
N ILE A 451 -0.84 7.22 -20.15
CA ILE A 451 -2.10 6.48 -20.20
C ILE A 451 -3.22 7.49 -20.50
N PHE A 452 -4.01 7.19 -21.51
CA PHE A 452 -5.16 7.98 -21.95
C PHE A 452 -6.44 7.19 -21.69
N PRO A 453 -7.15 7.47 -20.58
CA PRO A 453 -8.39 6.80 -20.26
C PRO A 453 -9.56 7.27 -21.13
N TYR A 454 -10.46 6.35 -21.47
CA TYR A 454 -11.69 6.61 -22.23
C TYR A 454 -12.88 5.96 -21.53
N ILE A 455 -13.95 6.72 -21.36
CA ILE A 455 -15.26 6.23 -20.91
C ILE A 455 -16.21 6.32 -22.09
N ASN A 456 -16.83 5.20 -22.49
CA ASN A 456 -17.81 5.15 -23.58
C ASN A 456 -17.29 5.79 -24.90
N GLY A 457 -15.99 5.63 -25.17
CA GLY A 457 -15.32 6.19 -26.36
C GLY A 457 -14.89 7.65 -26.23
N MET A 458 -15.16 8.31 -25.10
CA MET A 458 -14.76 9.70 -24.82
C MET A 458 -13.53 9.74 -23.93
N MET A 459 -12.47 10.40 -24.39
CA MET A 459 -11.22 10.56 -23.62
C MET A 459 -11.47 11.40 -22.37
N GLN A 460 -11.00 10.92 -21.22
CA GLN A 460 -11.11 11.62 -19.95
C GLN A 460 -9.82 12.40 -19.66
N LYS A 461 -9.98 13.68 -19.29
CA LYS A 461 -8.88 14.57 -18.85
C LYS A 461 -8.99 15.00 -17.39
N GLU A 462 -10.13 14.71 -16.78
CA GLU A 462 -10.47 14.96 -15.38
C GLU A 462 -10.47 13.65 -14.59
N PRO A 463 -10.48 13.70 -13.24
CA PRO A 463 -10.65 12.52 -12.40
C PRO A 463 -11.81 11.64 -12.86
N ILE A 464 -11.57 10.33 -12.88
CA ILE A 464 -12.48 9.37 -13.53
C ILE A 464 -13.51 8.85 -12.54
N PHE A 465 -14.79 9.07 -12.86
CA PHE A 465 -15.92 8.49 -12.16
C PHE A 465 -16.63 7.54 -13.12
N LEU A 466 -16.75 6.27 -12.73
CA LEU A 466 -17.39 5.24 -13.53
C LEU A 466 -18.75 4.91 -12.94
N GLU A 467 -19.75 4.76 -13.80
CA GLU A 467 -21.06 4.24 -13.47
C GLU A 467 -21.23 2.81 -13.98
N LYS A 468 -22.23 2.11 -13.45
CA LYS A 468 -22.58 0.77 -13.91
C LYS A 468 -22.93 0.79 -15.40
N GLY A 469 -22.29 -0.08 -16.18
CA GLY A 469 -22.47 -0.18 -17.63
C GLY A 469 -21.51 0.68 -18.45
N ASP A 470 -20.69 1.54 -17.82
CA ASP A 470 -19.66 2.27 -18.54
C ASP A 470 -18.62 1.33 -19.15
N LYS A 471 -18.26 1.61 -20.41
CA LYS A 471 -17.14 0.95 -21.07
C LYS A 471 -15.86 1.74 -20.80
N PHE A 472 -15.00 1.19 -19.94
CA PHE A 472 -13.73 1.79 -19.58
C PHE A 472 -12.57 1.17 -20.38
N THR A 473 -11.93 1.97 -21.24
CA THR A 473 -10.84 1.55 -22.13
C THR A 473 -9.67 2.52 -22.07
N PHE A 474 -8.49 2.10 -22.53
CA PHE A 474 -7.31 2.96 -22.53
C PHE A 474 -6.64 2.98 -23.90
N LYS A 475 -6.00 4.11 -24.19
CA LYS A 475 -4.86 4.15 -25.09
C LYS A 475 -3.61 4.45 -24.29
N TRP A 476 -2.45 4.09 -24.81
CA TRP A 476 -1.19 4.42 -24.14
C TRP A 476 -0.07 4.74 -25.13
N ILE A 477 0.99 5.35 -24.62
CA ILE A 477 2.26 5.50 -25.32
C ILE A 477 3.34 5.05 -24.36
N LYS A 478 4.21 4.15 -24.84
CA LYS A 478 5.44 3.75 -24.14
C LYS A 478 6.60 4.62 -24.61
N TYR A 479 7.38 5.13 -23.65
CA TYR A 479 8.59 5.89 -23.92
C TYR A 479 9.78 5.18 -23.29
N ASN A 480 10.87 5.11 -24.05
CA ASN A 480 12.18 4.79 -23.51
C ASN A 480 12.85 6.10 -23.10
N LYS A 481 13.11 6.30 -21.80
CA LYS A 481 13.82 7.49 -21.29
C LYS A 481 15.33 7.28 -21.20
N GLY A 482 15.83 6.07 -21.48
CA GLY A 482 17.24 5.73 -21.45
C GLY A 482 17.76 5.56 -20.02
N THR A 483 19.07 5.74 -19.85
CA THR A 483 19.74 5.58 -18.57
C THR A 483 19.57 6.83 -17.72
N MET A 484 18.96 6.67 -16.55
CA MET A 484 18.86 7.70 -15.53
C MET A 484 20.20 7.83 -14.80
N LYS A 485 20.71 9.07 -14.71
CA LYS A 485 22.00 9.33 -14.06
C LYS A 485 21.90 9.10 -12.55
N PHE A 486 23.04 8.86 -11.91
CA PHE A 486 23.11 8.58 -10.47
C PHE A 486 22.30 9.59 -9.62
N GLN A 487 22.49 10.89 -9.84
CA GLN A 487 21.80 11.93 -9.06
C GLN A 487 20.27 11.88 -9.22
N ASP A 488 19.80 11.75 -10.46
CA ASP A 488 18.37 11.64 -10.78
C ASP A 488 17.76 10.37 -10.16
N TYR A 489 18.51 9.27 -10.18
CA TYR A 489 18.07 8.02 -9.58
C TYR A 489 18.01 8.09 -8.05
N MET A 490 19.03 8.70 -7.45
CA MET A 490 19.05 8.93 -6.01
C MET A 490 17.89 9.81 -5.57
N TYR A 491 17.56 10.86 -6.33
CA TYR A 491 16.36 11.66 -6.07
C TYR A 491 15.10 10.80 -6.09
N PHE A 492 14.93 9.94 -7.10
CA PHE A 492 13.78 9.03 -7.15
C PHE A 492 13.71 8.13 -5.90
N LEU A 493 14.83 7.53 -5.50
CA LEU A 493 14.90 6.65 -4.33
C LEU A 493 14.68 7.41 -3.01
N HIS A 494 15.14 8.65 -2.91
CA HIS A 494 14.89 9.53 -1.78
C HIS A 494 13.41 9.68 -1.49
N HIS A 495 12.64 10.01 -2.52
CA HIS A 495 11.19 10.12 -2.40
C HIS A 495 10.55 8.76 -2.17
N ALA A 496 11.13 7.66 -2.67
CA ALA A 496 10.63 6.31 -2.42
C ALA A 496 10.80 5.86 -0.95
N TYR A 497 11.92 6.18 -0.31
CA TYR A 497 12.25 5.68 1.03
C TYR A 497 11.97 6.67 2.16
N LYS A 498 12.12 7.98 1.98
CA LYS A 498 11.95 8.96 3.06
C LYS A 498 10.47 9.15 3.42
N ILE A 499 10.11 8.69 4.63
CA ILE A 499 8.76 8.80 5.20
C ILE A 499 8.58 10.09 6.03
N GLU A 500 9.69 10.60 6.60
CA GLU A 500 9.67 11.50 7.77
C GLU A 500 9.14 12.92 7.53
N SER A 501 9.24 13.47 6.31
CA SER A 501 8.79 14.84 6.01
C SER A 501 7.39 14.91 5.38
N ALA A 502 6.82 13.79 4.95
CA ALA A 502 5.56 13.77 4.22
C ALA A 502 4.33 13.95 5.13
N THR A 503 4.41 13.53 6.39
CA THR A 503 3.30 13.62 7.37
C THR A 503 3.30 14.90 8.19
N TYR A 504 4.45 15.56 8.34
CA TYR A 504 4.63 16.73 9.21
C TYR A 504 4.03 18.03 8.64
N HIS A 505 3.95 18.14 7.31
CA HIS A 505 3.37 19.31 6.69
C HIS A 505 1.87 19.16 6.46
N LYS A 506 1.15 19.81 7.40
CA LYS A 506 -0.06 20.61 7.19
C LYS A 506 -0.36 20.82 5.70
N GLU A 507 -1.57 20.44 5.28
CA GLU A 507 -2.23 20.91 4.07
C GLU A 507 -1.34 21.03 2.81
N PHE A 508 -1.50 20.09 1.86
CA PHE A 508 -0.96 20.22 0.49
C PHE A 508 0.58 20.19 0.33
N ILE A 509 1.25 19.10 0.72
CA ILE A 509 2.52 18.74 0.07
C ILE A 509 2.29 17.58 -0.90
N GLY A 510 2.90 17.67 -2.08
CA GLY A 510 2.56 16.91 -3.26
C GLY A 510 1.44 17.64 -3.99
N THR A 511 1.85 18.65 -4.73
CA THR A 511 1.18 19.21 -5.90
C THR A 511 0.35 18.09 -6.56
N TRP A 512 -0.95 18.31 -6.75
CA TRP A 512 -1.75 17.59 -7.75
C TRP A 512 -1.88 18.56 -8.91
N LYS A 513 -2.65 18.25 -9.96
CA LYS A 513 -3.14 19.33 -10.83
C LYS A 513 -3.91 20.33 -9.95
N LYS A 514 -3.25 21.40 -9.51
CA LYS A 514 -3.92 22.63 -9.08
C LYS A 514 -4.47 23.24 -10.36
N TYR A 515 -5.65 22.80 -10.75
CA TYR A 515 -6.53 23.60 -11.59
C TYR A 515 -7.83 23.81 -10.81
N ASN A 516 -7.90 25.03 -10.27
CA ASN A 516 -9.00 25.68 -9.60
C ASN A 516 -9.40 25.15 -8.22
N ASP A 517 -9.05 25.97 -7.22
CA ASP A 517 -9.89 26.24 -6.06
C ASP A 517 -11.38 26.10 -6.45
N PHE A 518 -12.15 25.34 -5.66
CA PHE A 518 -13.62 25.14 -5.76
C PHE A 518 -14.21 24.07 -6.69
N HIS A 519 -13.45 23.11 -7.22
CA HIS A 519 -14.03 21.87 -7.78
C HIS A 519 -13.70 20.62 -6.97
N VAL A 520 -13.76 20.77 -5.63
CA VAL A 520 -14.30 19.72 -4.75
C VAL A 520 -15.62 19.29 -5.34
N TYR A 521 -15.85 17.97 -5.48
CA TYR A 521 -17.17 17.33 -5.63
C TYR A 521 -18.27 18.37 -5.88
N ARG A 522 -18.50 18.83 -7.12
CA ARG A 522 -19.85 19.31 -7.40
C ARG A 522 -20.67 18.07 -7.13
N LYS A 523 -21.50 18.07 -6.06
CA LYS A 523 -22.74 17.27 -6.03
C LYS A 523 -23.18 17.20 -7.49
N PRO A 524 -23.26 16.03 -8.13
CA PRO A 524 -23.52 15.97 -9.56
C PRO A 524 -24.74 16.84 -9.84
N THR A 525 -24.53 18.03 -10.41
CA THR A 525 -25.61 18.94 -10.80
C THR A 525 -26.30 18.44 -12.07
N TYR A 526 -25.86 17.29 -12.60
CA TYR A 526 -26.61 16.49 -13.53
C TYR A 526 -27.44 15.44 -12.78
N ARG A 527 -28.54 15.88 -12.13
CA ARG A 527 -29.74 15.07 -11.83
C ARG A 527 -30.79 15.94 -11.11
N SER A 528 -31.35 16.92 -11.82
CA SER A 528 -32.67 17.48 -11.49
C SER A 528 -33.49 17.86 -12.72
N LEU A 529 -33.15 17.38 -13.92
CA LEU A 529 -33.88 17.72 -15.16
C LEU A 529 -34.39 16.52 -15.95
N VAL A 530 -34.35 15.31 -15.41
CA VAL A 530 -35.01 14.14 -16.03
C VAL A 530 -35.70 13.31 -14.94
N SER A 531 -36.66 13.92 -14.26
CA SER A 531 -37.67 13.21 -13.47
C SER A 531 -39.00 13.97 -13.49
N ASN A 532 -39.32 14.58 -14.63
CA ASN A 532 -40.65 15.07 -14.96
C ASN A 532 -40.84 14.86 -16.47
N GLN A 533 -41.12 13.62 -16.85
CA GLN A 533 -41.99 13.26 -17.97
C GLN A 533 -42.35 11.77 -17.85
#